data_AF-A0AAD9XBQ1-F1
#
_entry.id   AF-A0AAD9XBQ1-F1
#
_cell.length_a   1.000
_cell.length_b   1.000
_cell.length_c   1.000
_cell.angle_alpha   90.00
_cell.angle_beta   90.00
_cell.angle_gamma   90.00
#
_symmetry.space_group_name_H-M   'P 1'
#
loop_
_entity.id
_entity.type
_entity.pdbx_description
1 polymer ?
#
loop_
_entity_poly.entity_id
_entity_poly.type
_entity_poly.pdbx_seq_one_letter_code
_entity_poly.pdbx_strand_id
1 'polypeptide(L)'
;MKKQFHRKDVAAIMDKAARSYTELKYNLHMEELHNLHQNAYDYVNDTSPHNWSRVHCLKRRYSVMTTNVAECINSSLKFTRQLPMLTLADFIRNMIQRWFMIFIELHSPCVIN
;
A
#
# COMPACT_ATOMS: atom_id res chain seq x y z
N MET A 1 7.28 -2.63 -40.67
CA MET A 1 6.55 -3.56 -39.77
C MET A 1 6.05 -2.78 -38.56
N LYS A 2 4.75 -2.46 -38.49
CA LYS A 2 4.16 -1.94 -37.24
C LYS A 2 3.99 -3.15 -36.32
N LYS A 3 4.81 -3.26 -35.26
CA LYS A 3 4.62 -4.31 -34.25
C LYS A 3 3.26 -4.04 -33.58
N GLN A 4 2.31 -4.92 -33.83
CA GLN A 4 0.95 -4.82 -33.32
C GLN A 4 0.98 -5.34 -31.88
N PHE A 5 1.38 -4.48 -30.94
CA PHE A 5 1.49 -4.85 -29.54
C PHE A 5 0.10 -5.04 -28.95
N HIS A 6 -0.10 -6.18 -28.30
CA HIS A 6 -1.40 -6.53 -27.73
C HIS A 6 -1.61 -5.69 -26.47
N ARG A 7 -2.85 -5.28 -26.19
CA ARG A 7 -3.23 -4.60 -24.92
C ARG A 7 -2.67 -5.28 -23.66
N LYS A 8 -2.42 -6.59 -23.73
CA LYS A 8 -1.81 -7.39 -22.65
C LYS A 8 -0.39 -6.95 -22.31
N ASP A 9 0.40 -6.50 -23.29
CA ASP A 9 1.80 -6.10 -23.11
C ASP A 9 1.89 -4.77 -22.34
N VAL A 10 1.06 -3.80 -22.72
CA VAL A 10 0.91 -2.51 -22.02
C VAL A 10 0.48 -2.71 -20.57
N ALA A 11 -0.53 -3.55 -20.34
CA ALA A 11 -1.02 -3.84 -18.99
C ALA A 11 0.05 -4.51 -18.12
N ALA A 12 0.83 -5.43 -18.69
CA ALA A 12 1.92 -6.11 -17.98
C ALA A 12 3.04 -5.15 -17.57
N ILE A 13 3.44 -4.23 -18.45
CA ILE A 13 4.46 -3.21 -18.13
C ILE A 13 3.93 -2.24 -17.07
N MET A 14 2.67 -1.82 -17.18
CA MET A 14 2.05 -0.94 -16.18
C MET A 14 1.99 -1.58 -14.79
N ASP A 15 1.66 -2.88 -14.68
CA ASP A 15 1.66 -3.59 -13.39
C ASP A 15 3.08 -3.69 -12.79
N LYS A 16 4.11 -3.91 -13.62
CA LYS A 16 5.52 -3.88 -13.19
C LYS A 16 5.93 -2.49 -12.69
N ALA A 17 5.58 -1.43 -13.42
CA ALA A 17 5.83 -0.06 -13.00
C ALA A 17 5.10 0.25 -11.68
N ALA A 18 3.82 -0.09 -11.57
CA ALA A 18 2.99 0.14 -10.40
C ALA A 18 3.55 -0.53 -9.13
N ARG A 19 4.13 -1.73 -9.26
CA ARG A 19 4.67 -2.53 -8.15
C ARG A 19 6.14 -2.28 -7.84
N SER A 20 6.83 -1.45 -8.63
CA SER A 20 8.25 -1.19 -8.46
C SER A 20 8.53 -0.61 -7.06
N TYR A 21 9.60 -1.10 -6.44
CA TYR A 21 10.04 -0.67 -5.10
C TYR A 21 11.08 0.44 -5.15
N THR A 22 11.71 0.66 -6.30
CA THR A 22 12.74 1.67 -6.50
C THR A 22 12.39 2.54 -7.70
N GLU A 23 12.72 3.82 -7.61
CA GLU A 23 12.48 4.79 -8.68
C GLU A 23 13.22 4.41 -9.97
N LEU A 24 14.42 3.85 -9.85
CA LEU A 24 15.17 3.33 -10.99
C LEU A 24 14.38 2.28 -11.78
N LYS A 25 13.81 1.27 -11.10
CA LYS A 25 13.03 0.21 -11.77
C LYS A 25 11.73 0.74 -12.36
N TYR A 26 11.09 1.68 -11.66
CA TYR A 26 9.90 2.37 -12.17
C TYR A 26 10.21 3.09 -13.49
N ASN A 27 11.27 3.91 -13.52
CA ASN A 27 11.67 4.67 -14.72
C ASN A 27 12.01 3.76 -15.90
N LEU A 28 12.68 2.63 -15.66
CA LEU A 28 12.96 1.64 -16.71
C LEU A 28 11.67 1.09 -17.34
N HIS A 29 10.66 0.76 -16.53
CA HIS A 29 9.38 0.29 -17.06
C HIS A 29 8.56 1.39 -17.74
N MET A 30 8.67 2.63 -17.28
CA MET A 30 8.02 3.77 -17.94
C MET A 30 8.65 4.09 -19.30
N GLU A 31 9.97 3.95 -19.43
CA GLU A 31 10.68 4.06 -20.71
C GLU A 31 10.30 2.91 -21.66
N GLU A 32 10.20 1.68 -21.14
CA GLU A 32 9.70 0.53 -21.89
C GLU A 32 8.27 0.79 -22.41
N LEU A 33 7.40 1.36 -21.57
CA LEU A 33 6.03 1.74 -21.93
C LEU A 33 5.98 2.82 -23.02
N HIS A 34 6.83 3.84 -22.91
CA HIS A 34 6.95 4.92 -23.88
C HIS A 34 7.37 4.37 -25.26
N ASN A 35 8.38 3.51 -25.28
CA ASN A 35 8.87 2.88 -26.51
C ASN A 35 7.86 1.92 -27.13
N LEU A 36 7.00 1.32 -26.31
CA LEU A 36 5.95 0.40 -26.75
C LEU A 36 4.74 1.13 -27.35
N HIS A 37 4.22 2.13 -26.62
CA HIS A 37 2.97 2.80 -26.97
C HIS A 37 2.86 4.21 -26.33
N GLN A 38 3.26 5.23 -27.08
CA GLN A 38 3.28 6.62 -26.63
C GLN A 38 1.93 7.10 -26.04
N ASN A 39 0.80 6.85 -26.70
CA ASN A 39 -0.50 7.28 -26.16
C ASN A 39 -0.85 6.63 -24.81
N ALA A 40 -0.31 5.44 -24.52
CA ALA A 40 -0.54 4.78 -23.23
C ALA A 40 0.36 5.41 -22.16
N TYR A 41 1.60 5.74 -22.52
CA TYR A 41 2.49 6.51 -21.66
C TYR A 41 1.87 7.86 -21.30
N ASP A 42 1.36 8.61 -22.28
CA ASP A 42 0.74 9.92 -22.04
C ASP A 42 -0.45 9.82 -21.08
N TYR A 43 -1.35 8.86 -21.32
CA TYR A 43 -2.49 8.60 -20.42
C TYR A 43 -2.06 8.24 -18.99
N VAL A 44 -1.04 7.40 -18.86
CA VAL A 44 -0.52 6.96 -17.55
C VAL A 44 0.21 8.10 -16.84
N ASN A 45 0.85 9.00 -17.59
CA ASN A 45 1.53 10.17 -17.04
C ASN A 45 0.52 11.25 -16.59
N ASP A 46 -0.55 11.45 -17.36
CA ASP A 46 -1.69 12.30 -16.98
C ASP A 46 -2.38 11.77 -15.72
N THR A 47 -2.44 10.45 -15.58
CA THR A 47 -2.89 9.80 -14.36
C THR A 47 -1.81 9.94 -13.29
N SER A 48 -1.92 10.94 -12.43
CA SER A 48 -0.84 11.25 -11.47
C SER A 48 -0.29 10.01 -10.72
N PRO A 49 1.03 9.72 -10.82
CA PRO A 49 1.65 8.47 -10.36
C PRO A 49 1.38 8.09 -8.90
N HIS A 50 1.10 9.07 -8.03
CA HIS A 50 0.80 8.82 -6.62
C HIS A 50 -0.45 7.94 -6.39
N ASN A 51 -1.36 7.89 -7.37
CA ASN A 51 -2.60 7.12 -7.27
C ASN A 51 -2.41 5.63 -7.52
N TRP A 52 -1.44 5.25 -8.36
CA TRP A 52 -1.31 3.89 -8.88
C TRP A 52 0.09 3.29 -8.70
N SER A 53 1.15 4.11 -8.62
CA SER A 53 2.52 3.65 -8.42
C SER A 53 2.90 3.60 -6.95
N ARG A 54 3.48 2.48 -6.52
CA ARG A 54 3.96 2.27 -5.14
C ARG A 54 5.09 3.23 -4.77
N VAL A 55 6.04 3.47 -5.67
CA VAL A 55 7.20 4.36 -5.42
C VAL A 55 6.76 5.80 -5.17
N HIS A 56 5.69 6.25 -5.84
CA HIS A 56 5.18 7.61 -5.72
C HIS A 56 3.99 7.72 -4.74
N CYS A 57 3.58 6.61 -4.11
CA CYS A 57 2.48 6.64 -3.14
C CYS A 57 2.99 7.18 -1.79
N LEU A 58 2.52 8.36 -1.41
CA LEU A 58 2.87 9.02 -0.14
C LEU A 58 2.46 8.22 1.10
N LYS A 59 1.42 7.38 0.97
CA LYS A 59 0.96 6.52 2.06
C LYS A 59 1.59 5.15 1.91
N ARG A 60 2.42 4.74 2.87
CA ARG A 60 2.79 3.33 3.02
C ARG A 60 1.49 2.53 3.14
N ARG A 61 1.08 1.86 2.06
CA ARG A 61 0.00 0.87 2.11
C ARG A 61 0.53 -0.31 2.92
N TYR A 62 0.45 -0.20 4.24
CA TYR A 62 0.42 -1.35 5.12
C TYR A 62 -0.81 -2.13 4.67
N SER A 63 -0.58 -3.17 3.87
CA SER A 63 -1.64 -4.04 3.43
C SER A 63 -2.22 -4.67 4.69
N VAL A 64 -3.52 -4.46 4.95
CA VAL A 64 -4.28 -5.18 5.99
C VAL A 64 -4.18 -6.71 5.79
N MET A 65 -3.68 -7.17 4.63
CA MET A 65 -3.47 -8.58 4.31
C MET A 65 -2.12 -9.17 4.75
N THR A 66 -1.22 -8.43 5.41
CA THR A 66 -0.06 -9.10 6.03
C THR A 66 -0.49 -9.69 7.36
N THR A 67 -0.37 -11.02 7.49
CA THR A 67 -0.74 -11.80 8.69
C THR A 67 -0.07 -11.30 9.96
N ASN A 68 0.99 -10.49 9.84
CA ASN A 68 1.70 -9.85 10.94
C ASN A 68 0.76 -9.13 11.94
N VAL A 69 -0.32 -8.47 11.49
CA VAL A 69 -1.26 -7.83 12.44
C VAL A 69 -2.02 -8.87 13.23
N ALA A 70 -2.54 -9.91 12.56
CA ALA A 70 -3.25 -11.01 13.22
C ALA A 70 -2.32 -11.82 14.13
N GLU A 71 -1.07 -12.06 13.71
CA GLU A 71 -0.03 -12.75 14.47
C GLU A 71 0.39 -11.94 15.70
N CYS A 72 0.61 -10.62 15.58
CA CYS A 72 0.87 -9.75 16.71
C CYS A 72 -0.28 -9.76 17.71
N ILE A 73 -1.53 -9.63 17.24
CA ILE A 73 -2.71 -9.70 18.10
C ILE A 73 -2.81 -11.07 18.78
N ASN A 74 -2.62 -12.17 18.05
CA ASN A 74 -2.65 -13.52 18.62
C ASN A 74 -1.54 -13.75 19.66
N SER A 75 -0.35 -13.19 19.43
CA SER A 75 0.76 -13.22 20.39
C SER A 75 0.43 -12.45 21.66
N SER A 76 -0.10 -11.22 21.53
CA SER A 76 -0.53 -10.40 22.66
C SER A 76 -1.68 -11.03 23.45
N LEU A 77 -2.56 -11.79 22.79
CA LEU A 77 -3.70 -12.48 23.42
C LEU A 77 -3.36 -13.86 24.01
N LYS A 78 -2.14 -14.38 23.77
CA LYS A 78 -1.76 -15.73 24.20
C LYS A 78 -1.81 -15.91 25.71
N PHE A 79 -1.38 -14.90 26.47
CA PHE A 79 -1.40 -14.91 27.94
C PHE A 79 -2.76 -14.47 28.51
N THR A 80 -3.47 -13.61 27.80
CA THR A 80 -4.75 -13.02 28.22
C THR A 80 -5.93 -13.99 28.14
N ARG A 81 -5.83 -15.07 27.34
CA ARG A 81 -6.82 -16.15 27.28
C ARG A 81 -6.95 -16.97 28.57
N GLN A 82 -5.99 -16.86 29.49
CA GLN A 82 -6.04 -17.52 30.80
C GLN A 82 -6.72 -16.66 31.87
N LEU A 83 -7.12 -15.43 31.53
CA LEU A 83 -7.76 -14.48 32.44
C LEU A 83 -9.30 -14.53 32.27
N PRO A 84 -10.08 -14.12 33.29
CA PRO A 84 -11.53 -14.03 33.20
C PRO A 84 -11.98 -13.19 31.98
N MET A 85 -13.11 -13.55 31.36
CA MET A 85 -13.60 -12.90 30.12
C MET A 85 -13.68 -11.37 30.20
N LEU A 86 -14.00 -10.83 31.38
CA LEU A 86 -14.01 -9.39 31.64
C LEU A 86 -12.63 -8.74 31.48
N THR A 87 -11.59 -9.36 32.04
CA THR A 87 -10.21 -8.86 31.96
C THR A 87 -9.67 -8.92 30.53
N LEU A 88 -10.06 -9.95 29.76
CA LEU A 88 -9.74 -10.05 28.34
C LEU A 88 -10.41 -8.95 27.52
N ALA A 89 -11.69 -8.66 27.77
CA ALA A 89 -12.43 -7.60 27.09
C ALA A 89 -11.84 -6.22 27.38
N ASP A 90 -11.48 -5.94 28.64
CA ASP A 90 -10.83 -4.69 29.04
C ASP A 90 -9.45 -4.53 28.40
N PHE A 91 -8.66 -5.61 28.30
CA PHE A 91 -7.37 -5.57 27.62
C PHE A 91 -7.51 -5.25 26.12
N ILE A 92 -8.44 -5.94 25.43
CA ILE A 92 -8.71 -5.70 24.00
C ILE A 92 -9.21 -4.26 23.78
N ARG A 93 -10.11 -3.77 24.64
CA ARG A 93 -10.61 -2.39 24.59
C ARG A 93 -9.46 -1.38 24.72
N ASN A 94 -8.59 -1.54 25.72
CA ASN A 94 -7.44 -0.65 25.92
C ASN A 94 -6.46 -0.68 24.75
N MET A 95 -6.19 -1.88 24.19
CA MET A 95 -5.31 -2.04 23.04
C MET A 95 -5.85 -1.31 21.81
N ILE A 96 -7.14 -1.48 21.50
CA ILE A 96 -7.80 -0.82 20.37
C ILE A 96 -7.84 0.70 20.57
N GLN A 97 -8.19 1.18 21.77
CA GLN A 97 -8.22 2.62 22.08
C GLN A 97 -6.85 3.29 21.88
N ARG A 98 -5.77 2.68 22.38
CA ARG A 98 -4.40 3.18 22.18
C ARG A 98 -4.01 3.18 20.72
N TRP A 99 -4.36 2.12 19.99
CA TRP A 99 -4.08 2.03 18.56
C TRP A 99 -4.81 3.11 17.77
N PHE A 100 -6.08 3.38 18.09
CA PHE A 100 -6.85 4.48 17.47
C PHE A 100 -6.26 5.85 17.80
N MET A 101 -5.82 6.09 19.03
CA MET A 101 -5.16 7.36 19.40
C MET A 101 -3.90 7.58 18.55
N ILE A 102 -3.01 6.59 18.47
CA ILE A 102 -1.77 6.65 17.68
C ILE A 102 -2.06 6.77 16.18
N PHE A 103 -3.07 6.06 15.67
CA PHE A 103 -3.48 6.12 14.28
C PHE A 103 -4.01 7.50 13.89
N ILE A 104 -4.82 8.12 14.76
CA ILE A 104 -5.31 9.49 14.55
C ILE A 104 -4.15 10.49 14.59
N GLU A 105 -3.18 10.30 15.47
CA GLU A 105 -2.01 11.18 15.59
C GLU A 105 -1.06 11.09 14.39
N LEU A 106 -0.84 9.89 13.83
CA LEU A 106 0.00 9.66 12.64
C LEU A 106 -0.67 10.06 11.32
N HIS A 107 -2.01 10.17 11.28
CA HIS A 107 -2.77 10.36 10.05
C HIS A 107 -3.63 11.63 10.04
N SER A 108 -3.58 12.45 11.10
CA SER A 108 -4.12 13.81 11.09
C SER A 108 -3.13 14.76 10.44
N PRO A 109 -3.42 15.32 9.26
CA PRO A 109 -2.71 16.49 8.79
C PRO A 109 -3.21 17.68 9.62
N CYS A 110 -2.34 18.23 10.47
CA CYS A 110 -2.54 19.52 11.15
C CYS A 110 -3.78 19.60 12.06
N VAL A 111 -3.60 19.43 13.37
CA VAL A 111 -4.36 20.25 14.33
C VAL A 111 -3.47 21.42 14.69
N ILE A 112 -3.92 22.59 14.25
CA ILE A 112 -3.38 23.90 14.52
C ILE A 112 -3.35 24.13 16.04
N ASN A 113 -2.19 24.52 16.55
CA ASN A 113 -2.07 25.63 17.49
C ASN A 113 -0.75 26.34 17.22
#